data_AF-A0A7X9HTB9-F1
#
_entry.id   AF-A0A7X9HTB9-F1
#
_cell.length_a   1.000
_cell.length_b   1.000
_cell.length_c   1.000
_cell.angle_alpha   90.00
_cell.angle_beta   90.00
_cell.angle_gamma   90.00
#
_symmetry.space_group_name_H-M   'P 1'
#
loop_
_entity.id
_entity.type
_entity.pdbx_description
1 polymer ?
#
loop_
_entity_poly.entity_id
_entity_poly.type
_entity_poly.pdbx_seq_one_letter_code
_entity_poly.pdbx_strand_id
1 'polypeptide(L)'
;MNKTTNFFGTTITRLIIGDNPFTGHSYIEEKVPGTEMRDYYTSRKIYETLFKIEESGINCMLPLADPFNIRMIREYQRDGGKMKFIFQAYMPMNQEVSIRQMAEVEPIGVYHQGTTTDYCFEKNQVDAIKANIKLYKTMGIPVGVGTHRPDVIEACEREDWGADFYLTCLHNTRKDREGEQSGFLTGKTKAKFKFWAEDRPIMLE
;
A
#
# COMPACT_ATOMS: atom_id res chain seq x y z
N MET A 1 -13.27 4.53 -22.23
CA MET A 1 -13.58 4.96 -20.86
C MET A 1 -13.12 3.87 -19.91
N ASN A 2 -12.33 4.21 -18.88
CA ASN A 2 -11.81 3.21 -17.93
C ASN A 2 -12.96 2.59 -17.13
N LYS A 3 -12.86 1.29 -16.82
CA LYS A 3 -13.84 0.64 -15.93
C LYS A 3 -13.67 1.18 -14.51
N THR A 4 -14.78 1.48 -13.85
CA THR A 4 -14.82 2.00 -12.49
C THR A 4 -15.48 1.02 -11.52
N THR A 5 -15.36 1.30 -10.23
CA THR A 5 -16.07 0.62 -9.14
C THR A 5 -16.40 1.61 -8.02
N ASN A 6 -17.38 1.28 -7.19
CA ASN A 6 -17.67 2.01 -5.97
C ASN A 6 -16.75 1.49 -4.85
N PHE A 7 -15.90 2.35 -4.31
CA PHE A 7 -15.07 2.10 -3.13
C PHE A 7 -15.65 2.94 -1.98
N PHE A 8 -16.52 2.32 -1.18
CA PHE A 8 -17.16 2.93 0.01
C PHE A 8 -17.77 4.32 -0.26
N GLY A 9 -18.54 4.45 -1.33
CA GLY A 9 -19.18 5.70 -1.74
C GLY A 9 -18.35 6.56 -2.71
N THR A 10 -17.05 6.26 -2.88
CA THR A 10 -16.19 6.95 -3.85
C THR A 10 -16.03 6.16 -5.13
N THR A 11 -16.28 6.77 -6.29
CA THR A 11 -16.04 6.09 -7.58
C THR A 11 -14.55 6.14 -7.94
N ILE A 12 -13.92 4.97 -8.05
CA ILE A 12 -12.51 4.83 -8.45
C ILE A 12 -12.34 3.99 -9.71
N THR A 13 -11.25 4.19 -10.43
CA THR A 13 -10.85 3.31 -11.54
C THR A 13 -10.41 1.95 -11.03
N ARG A 14 -10.74 0.89 -11.79
CA ARG A 14 -10.28 -0.48 -11.47
C ARG A 14 -8.78 -0.68 -11.68
N LEU A 15 -8.15 0.19 -12.46
CA LEU A 15 -6.70 0.32 -12.54
C LEU A 15 -6.27 1.45 -11.61
N ILE A 16 -5.29 1.18 -10.75
CA ILE A 16 -4.80 2.09 -9.71
C ILE A 16 -3.28 2.15 -9.84
N ILE A 17 -2.66 3.33 -9.76
CA ILE A 17 -1.20 3.46 -9.78
C ILE A 17 -0.61 3.26 -8.38
N GLY A 18 0.50 2.53 -8.28
CA GLY A 18 1.33 2.46 -7.07
C GLY A 18 2.54 3.39 -7.12
N ASP A 19 3.20 3.58 -5.99
CA ASP A 19 4.28 4.57 -5.81
C ASP A 19 5.69 3.98 -5.64
N ASN A 20 5.84 2.64 -5.59
CA ASN A 20 7.13 1.99 -5.35
C ASN A 20 8.29 2.54 -6.22
N PRO A 21 8.11 2.77 -7.54
CA PRO A 21 9.18 3.37 -8.34
C PRO A 21 9.53 4.81 -7.94
N PHE A 22 8.57 5.58 -7.40
CA PHE A 22 8.80 6.96 -6.97
C PHE A 22 9.70 7.02 -5.72
N THR A 23 9.61 6.03 -4.84
CA THR A 23 10.43 5.92 -3.63
C THR A 23 11.70 5.08 -3.86
N GLY A 24 11.86 4.52 -5.06
CA GLY A 24 12.96 3.64 -5.44
C GLY A 24 12.92 2.28 -4.78
N HIS A 25 11.72 1.76 -4.51
CA HIS A 25 11.52 0.39 -4.04
C HIS A 25 11.47 -0.57 -5.24
N SER A 26 12.63 -1.14 -5.60
CA SER A 26 12.71 -2.11 -6.69
C SER A 26 12.60 -3.55 -6.18
N TYR A 27 11.85 -4.37 -6.92
CA TYR A 27 11.78 -5.82 -6.71
C TYR A 27 12.73 -6.61 -7.62
N ILE A 28 13.42 -5.90 -8.51
CA ILE A 28 14.38 -6.42 -9.49
C ILE A 28 15.65 -5.56 -9.44
N GLU A 29 16.17 -5.32 -8.24
CA GLU A 29 17.34 -4.47 -7.97
C GLU A 29 18.56 -4.82 -8.84
N GLU A 30 18.70 -6.09 -9.23
CA GLU A 30 19.77 -6.54 -10.13
C GLU A 30 19.63 -6.05 -11.58
N LYS A 31 18.43 -5.62 -11.98
CA LYS A 31 18.13 -5.08 -13.32
C LYS A 31 17.88 -3.58 -13.30
N VAL A 32 17.12 -3.09 -12.33
CA VAL A 32 16.75 -1.69 -12.16
C VAL A 32 16.94 -1.32 -10.70
N PRO A 33 18.11 -0.76 -10.32
CA PRO A 33 18.38 -0.38 -8.94
C PRO A 33 17.44 0.73 -8.45
N GLY A 34 17.15 0.73 -7.15
CA GLY A 34 16.33 1.78 -6.53
C GLY A 34 16.90 3.20 -6.70
N THR A 35 18.22 3.34 -6.85
CA THR A 35 18.87 4.63 -7.15
C THR A 35 18.49 5.14 -8.54
N GLU A 36 18.51 4.28 -9.55
CA GLU A 36 18.13 4.65 -10.92
C GLU A 36 16.65 5.06 -10.98
N MET A 37 15.78 4.34 -10.26
CA MET A 37 14.37 4.72 -10.14
C MET A 37 14.20 6.13 -9.55
N ARG A 38 14.92 6.47 -8.47
CA ARG A 38 14.87 7.80 -7.86
C ARG A 38 15.48 8.89 -8.75
N ASP A 39 16.58 8.59 -9.45
CA ASP A 39 17.21 9.52 -10.39
C ASP A 39 16.27 9.84 -11.57
N TYR A 40 15.49 8.85 -12.03
CA TYR A 40 14.46 9.06 -13.04
C TYR A 40 13.23 9.80 -12.48
N TYR A 41 12.67 9.33 -11.36
CA TYR A 41 11.49 9.89 -10.71
C TYR A 41 11.83 11.04 -9.76
N THR A 42 12.43 12.09 -10.32
CA THR A 42 12.50 13.39 -9.64
C THR A 42 11.10 13.88 -9.26
N SER A 43 10.99 14.78 -8.27
CA SER A 43 9.69 15.35 -7.87
C SER A 43 8.90 15.90 -9.06
N ARG A 44 9.56 16.65 -9.95
CA ARG A 44 8.97 17.15 -11.21
C ARG A 44 8.42 16.02 -12.08
N LYS A 45 9.19 14.95 -12.26
CA LYS A 45 8.79 13.80 -13.08
C LYS A 45 7.58 13.08 -12.47
N ILE A 46 7.53 12.97 -11.15
CA ILE A 46 6.38 12.40 -10.43
C ILE A 46 5.13 13.24 -10.71
N TYR A 47 5.19 14.57 -10.56
CA TYR A 47 4.07 15.46 -10.89
C TYR A 47 3.59 15.30 -12.33
N GLU A 48 4.51 15.36 -13.29
CA GLU A 48 4.19 15.17 -14.72
C GLU A 48 3.55 13.79 -14.98
N THR A 49 3.95 12.77 -14.23
CA THR A 49 3.39 11.42 -14.33
C THR A 49 1.97 11.37 -13.78
N LEU A 50 1.72 11.95 -12.61
CA LEU A 50 0.40 11.96 -11.98
C LEU A 50 -0.64 12.72 -12.83
N PHE A 51 -0.29 13.88 -13.37
CA PHE A 51 -1.19 14.61 -14.28
C PHE A 51 -1.48 13.83 -15.57
N LYS A 52 -0.49 13.19 -16.19
CA LYS A 52 -0.71 12.34 -17.38
C LYS A 52 -1.63 11.14 -17.08
N ILE A 53 -1.51 10.57 -15.89
CA ILE A 53 -2.35 9.46 -15.46
C ILE A 53 -3.79 9.94 -15.25
N GLU A 54 -3.97 11.12 -14.64
CA GLU A 54 -5.28 11.76 -14.52
C GLU A 54 -5.91 12.04 -15.90
N GLU A 55 -5.13 12.58 -16.85
CA GLU A 55 -5.57 12.82 -18.23
C GLU A 55 -5.99 11.52 -18.95
N SER A 56 -5.34 10.39 -18.64
CA SER A 56 -5.74 9.07 -19.15
C SER A 56 -7.04 8.54 -18.52
N GLY A 57 -7.59 9.25 -17.53
CA GLY A 57 -8.81 8.91 -16.81
C GLY A 57 -8.61 7.91 -15.67
N ILE A 58 -7.38 7.67 -15.22
CA ILE A 58 -7.10 6.93 -13.97
C ILE A 58 -7.19 7.93 -12.82
N ASN A 59 -7.91 7.57 -11.75
CA ASN A 59 -8.23 8.55 -10.71
C ASN A 59 -7.81 8.14 -9.30
N CYS A 60 -7.07 7.05 -9.13
CA CYS A 60 -6.70 6.53 -7.82
C CYS A 60 -5.22 6.11 -7.78
N MET A 61 -4.60 6.32 -6.62
CA MET A 61 -3.21 5.97 -6.30
C MET A 61 -3.13 5.20 -4.96
N LEU A 62 -2.18 4.27 -4.87
CA LEU A 62 -1.76 3.59 -3.64
C LEU A 62 -0.37 4.10 -3.19
N PRO A 63 -0.31 5.24 -2.48
CA PRO A 63 0.93 5.76 -1.92
C PRO A 63 1.33 5.12 -0.59
N LEU A 64 2.62 5.07 -0.30
CA LEU A 64 3.16 4.87 1.04
C LEU A 64 2.93 6.12 1.89
N ALA A 65 2.51 5.96 3.13
CA ALA A 65 2.29 7.06 4.08
C ALA A 65 3.60 7.58 4.70
N ASP A 66 4.63 7.78 3.89
CA ASP A 66 5.90 8.38 4.30
C ASP A 66 5.88 9.92 4.12
N PRO A 67 6.82 10.66 4.77
CA PRO A 67 6.86 12.12 4.66
C PRO A 67 7.06 12.65 3.23
N PHE A 68 7.75 11.90 2.37
CA PHE A 68 8.04 12.31 1.01
C PHE A 68 6.76 12.31 0.16
N ASN A 69 6.01 11.21 0.18
CA ASN A 69 4.74 11.07 -0.52
C ASN A 69 3.69 12.05 0.01
N ILE A 70 3.58 12.23 1.34
CA ILE A 70 2.65 13.21 1.91
C ILE A 70 2.96 14.62 1.40
N ARG A 71 4.24 15.02 1.43
CA ARG A 71 4.65 16.33 0.93
C ARG A 71 4.38 16.48 -0.58
N MET A 72 4.69 15.45 -1.36
CA MET A 72 4.48 15.44 -2.80
C MET A 72 2.99 15.54 -3.15
N ILE A 73 2.14 14.75 -2.51
CA ILE A 73 0.69 14.76 -2.72
C ILE A 73 0.10 16.14 -2.40
N ARG A 74 0.53 16.76 -1.31
CA ARG A 74 0.08 18.11 -0.93
C ARG A 74 0.40 19.16 -2.00
N GLU A 75 1.59 19.11 -2.60
CA GLU A 75 1.97 20.00 -3.69
C GLU A 75 1.20 19.70 -4.97
N TYR A 76 0.99 18.42 -5.30
CA TYR A 76 0.19 17.99 -6.45
C TYR A 76 -1.27 18.46 -6.32
N GLN A 77 -1.90 18.32 -5.15
CA GLN A 77 -3.25 18.81 -4.88
C GLN A 77 -3.34 20.34 -4.97
N ARG A 78 -2.35 21.06 -4.42
CA ARG A 78 -2.27 22.53 -4.54
C ARG A 78 -2.26 22.98 -6.00
N ASP A 79 -1.58 22.23 -6.87
CA ASP A 79 -1.44 22.54 -8.29
C ASP A 79 -2.64 22.00 -9.12
N GLY A 80 -3.71 21.55 -8.45
CA GLY A 80 -4.99 21.20 -9.07
C GLY A 80 -5.22 19.71 -9.32
N GLY A 81 -4.32 18.84 -8.83
CA GLY A 81 -4.44 17.39 -8.91
C GLY A 81 -5.66 16.83 -8.16
N LYS A 82 -6.34 15.83 -8.75
CA LYS A 82 -7.64 15.33 -8.24
C LYS A 82 -7.69 13.85 -7.94
N MET A 83 -6.56 13.16 -8.06
CA MET A 83 -6.49 11.74 -7.73
C MET A 83 -6.94 11.47 -6.29
N LYS A 84 -7.49 10.27 -6.09
CA LYS A 84 -7.86 9.71 -4.80
C LYS A 84 -6.72 8.85 -4.26
N PHE A 85 -6.56 8.83 -2.94
CA PHE A 85 -5.44 8.15 -2.29
C PHE A 85 -5.94 7.08 -1.32
N ILE A 86 -5.41 5.86 -1.46
CA ILE A 86 -5.57 4.79 -0.49
C ILE A 86 -4.18 4.46 0.06
N PHE A 87 -3.88 4.90 1.28
CA PHE A 87 -2.51 4.81 1.81
C PHE A 87 -2.13 3.42 2.29
N GLN A 88 -0.91 3.00 1.98
CA GLN A 88 -0.21 1.99 2.77
C GLN A 88 0.37 2.64 4.03
N ALA A 89 0.07 2.09 5.21
CA ALA A 89 0.70 2.56 6.43
C ALA A 89 2.23 2.42 6.41
N TYR A 90 2.94 3.46 6.86
CA TYR A 90 4.40 3.44 6.96
C TYR A 90 4.83 3.03 8.37
N MET A 91 5.04 1.73 8.55
CA MET A 91 5.31 1.11 9.86
C MET A 91 6.53 1.63 10.63
N PRO A 92 7.62 2.13 10.00
CA PRO A 92 8.74 2.73 10.73
C PRO A 92 8.40 4.04 11.46
N MET A 93 7.30 4.71 11.11
CA MET A 93 6.85 5.92 11.77
C MET A 93 5.91 5.60 12.94
N ASN A 94 5.83 6.49 13.93
CA ASN A 94 4.73 6.46 14.89
C ASN A 94 3.38 6.63 14.17
N GLN A 95 2.43 5.71 14.40
CA GLN A 95 1.20 5.65 13.62
C GLN A 95 0.22 6.79 13.92
N GLU A 96 0.22 7.36 15.13
CA GLU A 96 -0.58 8.56 15.43
C GLU A 96 -0.06 9.79 14.69
N VAL A 97 1.27 9.90 14.52
CA VAL A 97 1.89 10.95 13.70
C VAL A 97 1.50 10.74 12.23
N SER A 98 1.60 9.52 11.73
CA SER A 98 1.23 9.17 10.34
C SER A 98 -0.24 9.51 10.05
N ILE A 99 -1.16 9.20 10.95
CA ILE A 99 -2.59 9.56 10.83
C ILE A 99 -2.78 11.06 10.68
N ARG A 100 -2.15 11.87 11.53
CA ARG A 100 -2.26 13.33 11.46
C ARG A 100 -1.73 13.87 10.12
N GLN A 101 -0.63 13.32 9.62
CA GLN A 101 -0.03 13.71 8.35
C GLN A 101 -0.90 13.29 7.16
N MET A 102 -1.42 12.05 7.16
CA MET A 102 -2.33 11.57 6.11
C MET A 102 -3.61 12.42 6.07
N ALA A 103 -4.15 12.82 7.22
CA ALA A 103 -5.35 13.66 7.27
C ALA A 103 -5.20 15.00 6.52
N GLU A 104 -3.98 15.54 6.37
CA GLU A 104 -3.73 16.78 5.62
C GLU A 104 -4.01 16.68 4.12
N VAL A 105 -4.09 15.46 3.57
CA VAL A 105 -4.26 15.21 2.14
C VAL A 105 -5.55 14.43 1.80
N GLU A 106 -6.44 14.30 2.78
CA GLU A 106 -7.81 13.77 2.61
C GLU A 106 -7.89 12.42 1.86
N PRO A 107 -7.21 11.35 2.34
CA PRO A 107 -7.29 10.05 1.72
C PRO A 107 -8.69 9.44 1.82
N ILE A 108 -9.00 8.55 0.89
CA ILE A 108 -10.26 7.81 0.86
C ILE A 108 -10.15 6.43 1.51
N GLY A 109 -8.96 6.02 1.93
CA GLY A 109 -8.73 4.78 2.67
C GLY A 109 -7.28 4.65 3.13
N VAL A 110 -7.04 3.70 4.03
CA VAL A 110 -5.71 3.34 4.52
C VAL A 110 -5.67 1.84 4.80
N TYR A 111 -4.53 1.18 4.64
CA TYR A 111 -4.39 -0.23 4.99
C TYR A 111 -3.10 -0.53 5.75
N HIS A 112 -3.17 -1.53 6.64
CA HIS A 112 -2.01 -2.03 7.36
C HIS A 112 -1.04 -2.74 6.39
N GLN A 113 0.26 -2.44 6.49
CA GLN A 113 1.26 -2.85 5.49
C GLN A 113 1.43 -4.37 5.42
N GLY A 114 1.35 -4.93 4.22
CA GLY A 114 1.20 -6.37 4.06
C GLY A 114 2.33 -7.22 4.63
N THR A 115 3.60 -6.82 4.46
CA THR A 115 4.71 -7.60 5.04
C THR A 115 4.68 -7.57 6.56
N THR A 116 4.30 -6.45 7.16
CA THR A 116 4.17 -6.33 8.61
C THR A 116 2.95 -7.09 9.13
N THR A 117 1.83 -7.10 8.41
CA THR A 117 0.70 -8.00 8.72
C THR A 117 1.17 -9.44 8.79
N ASP A 118 1.81 -9.93 7.72
CA ASP A 118 2.25 -11.32 7.61
C ASP A 118 3.24 -11.67 8.73
N TYR A 119 4.22 -10.79 8.99
CA TYR A 119 5.20 -10.98 10.06
C TYR A 119 4.52 -11.08 11.44
N CYS A 120 3.60 -10.16 11.76
CA CYS A 120 2.90 -10.19 13.04
C CYS A 120 2.04 -11.45 13.17
N PHE A 121 1.37 -11.88 12.10
CA PHE A 121 0.57 -13.11 12.09
C PHE A 121 1.43 -14.34 12.40
N GLU A 122 2.57 -14.49 11.72
CA GLU A 122 3.54 -15.58 11.93
C GLU A 122 4.14 -15.59 13.35
N LYS A 123 4.16 -14.43 14.02
CA LYS A 123 4.61 -14.29 15.42
C LYS A 123 3.48 -14.39 16.44
N ASN A 124 2.26 -14.74 16.03
CA ASN A 124 1.08 -14.75 16.89
C ASN A 124 0.82 -13.39 17.57
N GLN A 125 1.14 -12.29 16.88
CA GLN A 125 0.98 -10.91 17.33
C GLN A 125 -0.25 -10.24 16.70
N VAL A 126 -1.36 -10.99 16.60
CA VAL A 126 -2.61 -10.52 15.97
C VAL A 126 -3.17 -9.28 16.67
N ASP A 127 -3.03 -9.20 18.00
CA ASP A 127 -3.50 -8.05 18.78
C ASP A 127 -2.82 -6.73 18.35
N ALA A 128 -1.56 -6.78 17.92
CA ALA A 128 -0.86 -5.61 17.41
C ALA A 128 -1.44 -5.13 16.07
N ILE A 129 -1.85 -6.07 15.21
CA ILE A 129 -2.53 -5.77 13.94
C ILE A 129 -3.89 -5.12 14.23
N LYS A 130 -4.70 -5.73 15.10
CA LYS A 130 -6.02 -5.22 15.51
C LYS A 130 -5.92 -3.82 16.14
N ALA A 131 -4.90 -3.60 16.97
CA ALA A 131 -4.64 -2.29 17.57
C ALA A 131 -4.37 -1.20 16.52
N ASN A 132 -3.56 -1.50 15.50
CA ASN A 132 -3.29 -0.58 14.39
C ASN A 132 -4.55 -0.32 13.55
N ILE A 133 -5.33 -1.35 13.23
CA ILE A 133 -6.60 -1.19 12.49
C ILE A 133 -7.55 -0.27 13.27
N LYS A 134 -7.73 -0.51 14.57
CA LYS A 134 -8.56 0.33 15.45
C LYS A 134 -8.07 1.77 15.46
N LEU A 135 -6.75 1.97 15.50
CA LEU A 135 -6.16 3.30 15.45
C LEU A 135 -6.44 4.00 14.11
N TYR A 136 -6.28 3.33 12.97
CA TYR A 136 -6.60 3.91 11.66
C TYR A 136 -8.09 4.25 11.51
N LYS A 137 -9.00 3.47 12.13
CA LYS A 137 -10.45 3.76 12.08
C LYS A 137 -10.81 5.11 12.71
N THR A 138 -9.95 5.67 13.56
CA THR A 138 -10.15 7.02 14.12
C THR A 138 -10.17 8.12 13.05
N MET A 139 -9.64 7.85 11.85
CA MET A 139 -9.72 8.76 10.70
C MET A 139 -11.12 8.87 10.09
N GLY A 140 -12.04 7.96 10.42
CA GLY A 140 -13.39 7.96 9.85
C GLY A 140 -13.46 7.57 8.37
N ILE A 141 -12.41 6.90 7.85
CA ILE A 141 -12.31 6.38 6.48
C ILE A 141 -12.20 4.85 6.50
N PRO A 142 -12.50 4.16 5.38
CA PRO A 142 -12.28 2.72 5.26
C PRO A 142 -10.85 2.31 5.60
N VAL A 143 -10.70 1.24 6.40
CA VAL A 143 -9.42 0.69 6.83
C VAL A 143 -9.27 -0.74 6.32
N GLY A 144 -8.19 -1.02 5.61
CA GLY A 144 -7.90 -2.33 5.06
C GLY A 144 -6.74 -3.06 5.71
N VAL A 145 -6.58 -4.31 5.29
CA VAL A 145 -5.42 -5.14 5.63
C VAL A 145 -4.71 -5.56 4.35
N GLY A 146 -3.42 -5.20 4.26
CA GLY A 146 -2.54 -5.78 3.26
C GLY A 146 -2.08 -7.17 3.71
N THR A 147 -1.94 -8.11 2.78
CA THR A 147 -1.30 -9.41 3.05
C THR A 147 -0.86 -10.08 1.75
N HIS A 148 0.10 -10.99 1.85
CA HIS A 148 0.47 -11.89 0.75
C HIS A 148 0.03 -13.33 1.03
N ARG A 149 -0.85 -13.56 1.99
CA ARG A 149 -1.25 -14.92 2.39
C ARG A 149 -2.78 -15.02 2.49
N PRO A 150 -3.39 -16.11 1.99
CA PRO A 150 -4.84 -16.29 2.04
C PRO A 150 -5.33 -16.62 3.48
N ASP A 151 -4.52 -17.36 4.25
CA ASP A 151 -4.84 -17.74 5.63
C ASP A 151 -4.96 -16.55 6.60
N VAL A 152 -4.27 -15.45 6.30
CA VAL A 152 -4.43 -14.17 7.02
C VAL A 152 -5.83 -13.58 6.78
N ILE A 153 -6.36 -13.67 5.57
CA ILE A 153 -7.71 -13.17 5.22
C ILE A 153 -8.76 -14.03 5.94
N GLU A 154 -8.61 -15.36 5.88
CA GLU A 154 -9.51 -16.27 6.60
C GLU A 154 -9.54 -16.00 8.11
N ALA A 155 -8.37 -15.77 8.72
CA ALA A 155 -8.27 -15.41 10.12
C ALA A 155 -8.90 -14.04 10.42
N CYS A 156 -8.68 -13.06 9.54
CA CYS A 156 -9.24 -11.72 9.65
C CYS A 156 -10.78 -11.74 9.66
N GLU A 157 -11.40 -12.52 8.76
CA GLU A 157 -12.85 -12.71 8.69
C GLU A 157 -13.38 -13.51 9.88
N ARG A 158 -12.76 -14.65 10.20
CA ARG A 158 -13.20 -15.54 11.29
C ARG A 158 -13.18 -14.87 12.65
N GLU A 159 -12.20 -14.01 12.90
CA GLU A 159 -11.96 -13.40 14.21
C GLU A 159 -12.33 -11.91 14.26
N ASP A 160 -12.97 -11.40 13.21
CA ASP A 160 -13.37 -10.01 13.01
C ASP A 160 -12.29 -9.01 13.45
N TRP A 161 -11.23 -8.89 12.64
CA TRP A 161 -10.18 -7.91 12.94
C TRP A 161 -10.62 -6.47 12.65
N GLY A 162 -11.83 -6.27 12.11
CA GLY A 162 -12.39 -4.97 11.76
C GLY A 162 -11.88 -4.41 10.43
N ALA A 163 -11.34 -5.22 9.53
CA ALA A 163 -10.96 -4.77 8.19
C ALA A 163 -12.19 -4.49 7.34
N ASP A 164 -12.18 -3.36 6.61
CA ASP A 164 -13.23 -2.99 5.66
C ASP A 164 -12.90 -3.53 4.25
N PHE A 165 -11.62 -3.61 3.90
CA PHE A 165 -11.16 -4.14 2.60
C PHE A 165 -9.80 -4.84 2.71
N TYR A 166 -9.42 -5.58 1.66
CA TYR A 166 -8.13 -6.26 1.57
C TYR A 166 -7.31 -5.73 0.40
N LEU A 167 -5.99 -5.60 0.61
CA LEU A 167 -5.03 -5.42 -0.47
C LEU A 167 -4.15 -6.68 -0.55
N THR A 168 -4.36 -7.46 -1.60
CA THR A 168 -3.76 -8.79 -1.74
C THR A 168 -2.83 -8.87 -2.94
N CYS A 169 -2.03 -9.92 -2.98
CA CYS A 169 -1.23 -10.30 -4.14
C CYS A 169 -1.85 -11.54 -4.79
N LEU A 170 -1.68 -11.72 -6.10
CA LEU A 170 -2.02 -12.99 -6.76
C LEU A 170 -1.00 -14.10 -6.51
N HIS A 171 0.02 -13.83 -5.69
CA HIS A 171 1.10 -14.74 -5.35
C HIS A 171 1.39 -14.71 -3.86
N ASN A 172 1.64 -15.88 -3.28
CA ASN A 172 2.04 -16.00 -1.90
C ASN A 172 3.55 -15.81 -1.78
N THR A 173 3.94 -14.56 -1.56
CA THR A 173 5.35 -14.19 -1.44
C THR A 173 5.99 -14.52 -0.08
N ARG A 174 5.26 -15.22 0.80
CA ARG A 174 5.73 -15.62 2.14
C ARG A 174 6.18 -17.08 2.23
N LYS A 175 5.84 -17.94 1.27
CA LYS A 175 6.09 -19.40 1.33
C LYS A 175 7.52 -19.82 1.71
N ASP A 176 8.54 -19.10 1.25
CA ASP A 176 9.95 -19.36 1.57
C ASP A 176 10.63 -18.22 2.34
N ARG A 177 9.83 -17.33 2.94
CA ARG A 177 10.26 -16.06 3.53
C ARG A 177 9.58 -15.74 4.86
N GLU A 178 9.07 -16.78 5.52
CA GLU A 178 8.42 -16.66 6.82
C GLU A 178 9.38 -16.03 7.85
N GLY A 179 8.86 -15.15 8.69
CA GLY A 179 9.63 -14.41 9.68
C GLY A 179 10.40 -13.20 9.13
N GLU A 180 10.43 -12.97 7.81
CA GLU A 180 11.08 -11.77 7.28
C GLU A 180 10.24 -10.52 7.54
N GLN A 181 10.88 -9.46 8.04
CA GLN A 181 10.26 -8.15 8.24
C GLN A 181 10.31 -7.29 6.97
N SER A 182 9.55 -6.19 6.99
CA SER A 182 9.53 -5.21 5.92
C SER A 182 10.93 -4.61 5.64
N GLY A 183 11.23 -4.38 4.35
CA GLY A 183 12.44 -3.66 3.93
C GLY A 183 12.46 -2.23 4.46
N PHE A 184 11.29 -1.62 4.68
CA PHE A 184 11.18 -0.29 5.31
C PHE A 184 11.64 -0.28 6.77
N LEU A 185 11.59 -1.42 7.47
CA LEU A 185 12.07 -1.56 8.85
C LEU A 185 13.53 -2.00 8.91
N THR A 186 13.94 -2.89 8.00
CA THR A 186 15.25 -3.54 8.06
C THR A 186 16.33 -2.89 7.19
N GLY A 187 15.94 -2.01 6.26
CA GLY A 187 16.82 -1.47 5.22
C GLY A 187 17.27 -2.49 4.17
N LYS A 188 16.85 -3.76 4.29
CA LYS A 188 17.23 -4.82 3.34
C LYS A 188 16.30 -4.79 2.13
N THR A 189 16.89 -4.78 0.93
CA THR A 189 16.14 -4.95 -0.31
C THR A 189 15.63 -6.38 -0.41
N LYS A 190 14.42 -6.54 -0.94
CA LYS A 190 13.82 -7.86 -1.16
C LYS A 190 14.17 -8.33 -2.57
N ALA A 191 15.36 -8.93 -2.73
CA ALA A 191 15.70 -9.61 -3.96
C ALA A 191 15.03 -11.01 -4.02
N LYS A 192 14.77 -11.51 -5.23
CA LYS A 192 14.43 -12.92 -5.52
C LYS A 192 13.05 -13.39 -5.04
N PHE A 193 11.99 -12.63 -5.30
CA PHE A 193 10.64 -13.19 -5.18
C PHE A 193 10.46 -14.37 -6.14
N LYS A 194 10.00 -15.50 -5.61
CA LYS A 194 9.53 -16.63 -6.41
C LYS A 194 8.02 -16.49 -6.60
N PHE A 195 7.60 -16.63 -7.83
CA PHE A 195 6.18 -16.64 -8.20
C PHE A 195 5.79 -18.08 -8.48
N TRP A 196 4.92 -18.62 -7.64
CA TRP A 196 4.36 -19.96 -7.81
C TRP A 196 3.04 -19.82 -8.56
N ALA A 197 2.90 -20.53 -9.68
CA ALA A 197 1.70 -20.43 -10.51
C ALA A 197 0.48 -20.99 -9.77
N GLU A 198 0.73 -21.95 -8.87
CA GLU A 198 -0.25 -22.66 -8.05
C GLU A 198 -0.87 -21.76 -6.98
N ASP A 199 -0.26 -20.62 -6.65
CA ASP A 199 -0.82 -19.65 -5.70
C ASP A 199 -2.06 -18.95 -6.27
N ARG A 200 -2.07 -18.69 -7.58
CA ARG A 200 -3.07 -17.85 -8.21
C ARG A 200 -4.51 -18.33 -8.00
N PRO A 201 -4.87 -19.63 -8.19
CA PRO A 201 -6.23 -20.07 -7.91
C PRO A 201 -6.61 -19.88 -6.44
N ILE A 202 -5.69 -20.17 -5.51
CA ILE A 202 -5.94 -20.04 -4.07
C ILE A 202 -6.15 -18.57 -3.66
N MET A 203 -5.38 -17.63 -4.24
CA MET A 203 -5.51 -16.19 -3.96
C MET A 203 -6.75 -15.55 -4.59
N LEU A 204 -7.49 -16.27 -5.44
CA LEU A 204 -8.70 -15.79 -6.12
C LEU A 204 -10.00 -16.41 -5.58
N GLU A 205 -9.90 -17.44 -4.74
CA GLU A 205 -11.02 -18.06 -4.02
C GLU A 205 -11.36 -17.25 -2.76
#